data_AF-J3PJU2-F1
#
_entry.id   AF-J3PJU2-F1
#
_cell.length_a   1.000
_cell.length_b   1.000
_cell.length_c   1.000
_cell.angle_alpha   90.00
_cell.angle_beta   90.00
_cell.angle_gamma   90.00
#
_symmetry.space_group_name_H-M   'P 1'
#
loop_
_entity.id
_entity.type
_entity.pdbx_description
1 polymer ?
#
loop_
_entity_poly.entity_id
_entity_poly.type
_entity_poly.pdbx_seq_one_letter_code
_entity_poly.pdbx_strand_id
1 'polypeptide(L)'
;MVSVVKRMRALKNKLYALKFGPGGAVLPANITRIHMEFGLKNGKGHVGPTKFWRDNLPRLKYWNPSVPMLVNRSPDDDKLATMSIYLQQSAPGSGKKKAPTSTSTTTPTPTPTETAIAPAAPAPAAAAAAAAPAAETTTDAAAAAATEAKAKQAASRSAWDGSAAAPPPVEGERVVTIDMTHMRSEAILAELVAKTGAVPARPGPEDDDEMAELAAVKRQGAADREQVEAFVRKQKREKALLERARKEADAIKAANAM
;
A
#
# COMPACT_ATOMS: atom_id res chain seq x y z
N MET A 1 -30.49 -0.97 1.08
CA MET A 1 -29.25 -1.80 0.94
C MET A 1 -28.59 -1.46 -0.38
N VAL A 2 -27.26 -1.34 -0.45
CA VAL A 2 -26.55 -0.98 -1.70
C VAL A 2 -26.51 -2.18 -2.66
N SER A 3 -26.78 -1.96 -3.96
CA SER A 3 -26.79 -3.04 -4.95
C SER A 3 -25.43 -3.73 -5.09
N VAL A 4 -25.45 -5.03 -5.39
CA VAL A 4 -24.23 -5.84 -5.62
C VAL A 4 -23.40 -5.25 -6.75
N VAL A 5 -24.05 -4.86 -7.86
CA VAL A 5 -23.38 -4.26 -9.02
C VAL A 5 -22.61 -2.99 -8.64
N LYS A 6 -23.21 -2.12 -7.82
CA LYS A 6 -22.55 -0.89 -7.36
C LYS A 6 -21.34 -1.20 -6.47
N ARG A 7 -21.43 -2.22 -5.61
CA ARG A 7 -20.31 -2.69 -4.79
C ARG A 7 -19.19 -3.30 -5.63
N MET A 8 -19.52 -4.13 -6.61
CA MET A 8 -18.55 -4.76 -7.52
C MET A 8 -17.82 -3.73 -8.38
N ARG A 9 -18.52 -2.74 -8.94
CA ARG A 9 -17.87 -1.66 -9.71
C ARG A 9 -16.90 -0.84 -8.84
N ALA A 10 -17.27 -0.57 -7.59
CA ALA A 10 -16.38 0.14 -6.65
C ALA A 10 -15.15 -0.70 -6.28
N LEU A 11 -15.32 -2.02 -6.10
CA LEU A 11 -14.21 -2.95 -5.84
C LEU A 11 -13.29 -3.07 -7.05
N LYS A 12 -13.84 -3.33 -8.24
CA LYS A 12 -13.08 -3.42 -9.50
C LYS A 12 -12.21 -2.17 -9.68
N ASN A 13 -12.79 -0.97 -9.56
CA ASN A 13 -12.02 0.28 -9.63
C ASN A 13 -10.81 0.35 -8.69
N LYS A 14 -10.93 -0.17 -7.46
CA LYS A 14 -9.81 -0.20 -6.51
C LYS A 14 -8.76 -1.25 -6.88
N LEU A 15 -9.19 -2.43 -7.34
CA LEU A 15 -8.30 -3.49 -7.75
C LEU A 15 -7.51 -3.12 -9.02
N TYR A 16 -8.18 -2.55 -10.03
CA TYR A 16 -7.52 -2.05 -11.24
C TYR A 16 -6.49 -0.96 -10.91
N ALA A 17 -6.82 -0.05 -9.99
CA ALA A 17 -5.87 0.95 -9.51
C ALA A 17 -4.68 0.32 -8.76
N LEU A 18 -4.84 -0.85 -8.14
CA LEU A 18 -3.76 -1.58 -7.47
C LEU A 18 -2.88 -2.35 -8.45
N LYS A 19 -3.48 -2.99 -9.46
CA LYS A 19 -2.80 -3.81 -10.47
C LYS A 19 -2.00 -2.96 -11.46
N PHE A 20 -2.62 -1.92 -12.00
CA PHE A 20 -2.15 -1.20 -13.19
C PHE A 20 -2.00 0.31 -12.99
N GLY A 21 -2.21 0.80 -11.78
CA GLY A 21 -1.94 2.21 -11.51
C GLY A 21 -0.45 2.54 -11.66
N PRO A 22 -0.10 3.81 -11.91
CA PRO A 22 1.30 4.24 -12.01
C PRO A 22 2.06 3.82 -10.75
N GLY A 23 3.13 3.03 -10.90
CA GLY A 23 3.88 2.46 -9.77
C GLY A 23 3.71 0.97 -9.50
N GLY A 24 2.85 0.27 -10.26
CA GLY A 24 2.92 -1.18 -10.32
C GLY A 24 4.19 -1.63 -11.04
N ALA A 25 5.10 -2.30 -10.33
CA ALA A 25 6.33 -2.83 -10.93
C ALA A 25 6.67 -4.21 -10.35
N VAL A 26 7.27 -5.05 -11.18
CA VAL A 26 7.83 -6.34 -10.76
C VAL A 26 9.29 -6.12 -10.38
N LEU A 27 9.61 -6.41 -9.12
CA LEU A 27 10.96 -6.25 -8.58
C LEU A 27 11.81 -7.47 -8.94
N PRO A 28 13.13 -7.31 -9.14
CA PRO A 28 14.02 -8.45 -9.27
C PRO A 28 14.13 -9.22 -7.96
N ALA A 29 14.39 -10.53 -8.05
CA ALA A 29 14.52 -11.43 -6.91
C ALA A 29 15.67 -11.08 -5.94
N ASN A 30 16.59 -10.22 -6.35
CA ASN A 30 17.73 -9.79 -5.53
C ASN A 30 17.31 -8.89 -4.36
N ILE A 31 16.08 -8.39 -4.30
CA ILE A 31 15.61 -7.50 -3.24
C ILE A 31 15.05 -8.32 -2.09
N THR A 32 15.62 -8.18 -0.89
CA THR A 32 15.15 -8.89 0.30
C THR A 32 14.14 -8.11 1.10
N ARG A 33 14.32 -6.79 1.23
CA ARG A 33 13.45 -5.94 2.04
C ARG A 33 13.46 -4.49 1.56
N ILE A 34 12.34 -3.80 1.76
CA ILE A 34 12.24 -2.35 1.59
C ILE A 34 11.79 -1.76 2.93
N HIS A 35 12.56 -0.79 3.42
CA HIS A 35 12.24 -0.02 4.61
C HIS A 35 12.13 1.46 4.24
N MET A 36 11.08 2.13 4.72
CA MET A 36 10.83 3.53 4.43
C MET A 36 10.58 4.28 5.73
N GLU A 37 11.30 5.39 5.91
CA GLU A 37 11.18 6.26 7.08
C GLU A 37 10.83 7.69 6.66
N PHE A 38 9.78 8.27 7.23
CA PHE A 38 9.38 9.67 6.97
C PHE A 38 8.49 10.24 8.08
N GLY A 39 8.31 11.56 8.07
CA GLY A 39 7.55 12.28 9.09
C GLY A 39 6.04 11.95 9.10
N LEU A 40 5.39 12.14 10.25
CA LEU A 40 3.94 12.01 10.35
C LEU A 40 3.23 13.16 9.65
N LYS A 41 3.77 14.38 9.73
CA LYS A 41 3.17 15.55 9.11
C LYS A 41 3.75 15.75 7.71
N ASN A 42 2.95 16.34 6.85
CA ASN A 42 3.33 16.62 5.47
C ASN A 42 4.21 17.89 5.31
N GLY A 43 4.73 18.44 6.41
CA GLY A 43 5.62 19.60 6.38
C GLY A 43 7.00 19.24 5.81
N LYS A 44 7.85 20.25 5.57
CA LYS A 44 9.30 20.09 5.32
C LYS A 44 9.68 19.03 4.25
N GLY A 45 8.86 18.88 3.21
CA GLY A 45 9.17 17.97 2.10
C GLY A 45 8.65 16.53 2.23
N HIS A 46 7.84 16.20 3.25
CA HIS A 46 7.28 14.86 3.48
C HIS A 46 6.02 14.51 2.66
N VAL A 47 5.54 15.41 1.80
CA VAL A 47 4.37 15.18 0.93
C VAL A 47 4.60 14.04 -0.06
N GLY A 48 5.77 14.01 -0.71
CA GLY A 48 6.16 12.99 -1.69
C GLY A 48 6.15 11.58 -1.11
N PRO A 49 6.89 11.32 -0.01
CA PRO A 49 6.86 10.07 0.74
C PRO A 49 5.44 9.62 1.11
N THR A 50 4.62 10.54 1.61
CA THR A 50 3.24 10.23 2.01
C THR A 50 2.38 9.78 0.81
N LYS A 51 2.54 10.42 -0.35
CA LYS A 51 1.86 10.02 -1.59
C LYS A 51 2.41 8.71 -2.15
N PHE A 52 3.72 8.52 -2.09
CA PHE A 52 4.37 7.28 -2.50
C PHE A 52 3.87 6.08 -1.69
N TRP A 53 3.80 6.21 -0.35
CA TRP A 53 3.27 5.18 0.54
C TRP A 53 1.78 4.86 0.31
N ARG A 54 0.95 5.86 0.00
CA ARG A 54 -0.49 5.66 -0.21
C ARG A 54 -0.83 5.06 -1.56
N ASP A 55 -0.13 5.51 -2.61
CA ASP A 55 -0.52 5.20 -3.99
C ASP A 55 0.39 4.15 -4.63
N ASN A 56 1.72 4.23 -4.45
CA ASN A 56 2.68 3.39 -5.19
C ASN A 56 3.10 2.14 -4.41
N LEU A 57 3.39 2.26 -3.11
CA LEU A 57 3.85 1.14 -2.28
C LEU A 57 2.85 -0.04 -2.24
N PRO A 58 1.53 0.17 -2.14
CA PRO A 58 0.57 -0.93 -2.20
C PRO A 58 0.55 -1.63 -3.56
N ARG A 59 0.73 -0.88 -4.66
CA ARG A 59 0.81 -1.42 -6.03
C ARG A 59 2.04 -2.31 -6.19
N LEU A 60 3.17 -1.86 -5.64
CA LEU A 60 4.40 -2.64 -5.63
C LEU A 60 4.25 -3.94 -4.84
N LYS A 61 3.57 -3.89 -3.69
CA LYS A 61 3.32 -5.07 -2.84
C LYS A 61 2.39 -6.10 -3.50
N TYR A 62 1.45 -5.67 -4.33
CA TYR A 62 0.54 -6.56 -5.05
C TYR A 62 1.30 -7.53 -5.98
N TRP A 63 2.29 -7.02 -6.71
CA TRP A 63 3.12 -7.83 -7.60
C TRP A 63 4.23 -8.59 -6.86
N ASN A 64 4.68 -8.07 -5.72
CA ASN A 64 5.80 -8.62 -4.96
C ASN A 64 5.38 -8.96 -3.52
N PRO A 65 4.53 -9.98 -3.29
CA PRO A 65 4.05 -10.32 -1.95
C PRO A 65 5.16 -10.87 -1.04
N SER A 66 6.20 -11.47 -1.62
CA SER A 66 7.32 -12.06 -0.89
C SER A 66 8.25 -11.03 -0.26
N VAL A 67 8.29 -9.80 -0.78
CA VAL A 67 9.19 -8.75 -0.29
C VAL A 67 8.50 -8.00 0.87
N PRO A 68 9.01 -8.07 2.11
CA PRO A 68 8.52 -7.25 3.20
C PRO A 68 8.79 -5.77 2.91
N MET A 69 7.72 -4.99 2.86
CA MET A 69 7.75 -3.52 2.77
C MET A 69 7.30 -2.95 4.11
N LEU A 70 8.23 -2.34 4.84
CA LEU A 70 8.02 -1.79 6.16
C LEU A 70 8.07 -0.27 6.12
N VAL A 71 7.20 0.36 6.91
CA VAL A 71 7.11 1.81 7.00
C VAL A 71 7.23 2.21 8.46
N ASN A 72 8.22 3.05 8.74
CA ASN A 72 8.39 3.71 10.02
C ASN A 72 7.99 5.17 9.85
N ARG A 73 7.00 5.63 10.59
CA ARG A 73 6.65 7.05 10.62
C ARG A 73 7.13 7.64 11.94
N SER A 74 7.77 8.80 11.91
CA SER A 74 8.27 9.49 13.10
C SER A 74 7.47 10.78 13.38
N PRO A 75 7.23 11.15 14.64
CA PRO A 75 6.67 12.46 14.98
C PRO A 75 7.66 13.60 14.70
N ASP A 76 8.96 13.30 14.64
CA ASP A 76 10.01 14.24 14.28
C ASP A 76 9.95 14.51 12.77
N ASP A 77 9.47 15.69 12.39
CA ASP A 77 9.34 16.10 10.99
C ASP A 77 10.68 16.60 10.39
N ASP A 78 11.71 16.80 11.22
CA ASP A 78 13.04 17.29 10.81
C ASP A 78 13.96 16.19 10.26
N LYS A 79 13.62 14.92 10.49
CA LYS A 79 14.36 13.79 9.93
C LYS A 79 14.15 13.72 8.42
N LEU A 80 15.23 13.42 7.69
CA LEU A 80 15.18 13.26 6.24
C LEU A 80 14.31 12.06 5.88
N ALA A 81 13.43 12.23 4.89
CA ALA A 81 12.62 11.13 4.39
C ALA A 81 13.50 10.18 3.59
N THR A 82 13.69 8.96 4.07
CA THR A 82 14.67 8.04 3.49
C THR A 82 14.04 6.68 3.22
N MET A 83 14.31 6.11 2.05
CA MET A 83 13.96 4.73 1.71
C MET A 83 15.22 3.90 1.55
N SER A 84 15.30 2.84 2.33
CA SER A 84 16.41 1.88 2.34
C SER A 84 15.95 0.57 1.69
N ILE A 85 16.63 0.18 0.62
CA ILE A 85 16.35 -1.05 -0.13
C ILE A 85 17.50 -2.01 0.14
N TYR A 86 17.18 -3.21 0.59
CA TYR A 86 18.16 -4.26 0.88
C TYR A 86 18.24 -5.17 -0.34
N LEU A 87 19.43 -5.24 -0.93
CA LEU A 87 19.71 -6.12 -2.06
C LEU A 87 20.68 -7.20 -1.61
N GLN A 88 20.43 -8.46 -1.97
CA GLN A 88 21.45 -9.49 -1.86
C GLN A 88 22.59 -9.17 -2.82
N GLN A 89 23.81 -9.28 -2.32
CA GLN A 89 25.01 -9.21 -3.12
C GLN A 89 25.09 -10.48 -3.96
N SER A 90 24.36 -10.51 -5.08
CA SER A 90 24.67 -11.45 -6.15
C SER A 90 26.11 -11.16 -6.55
N ALA A 91 26.96 -12.19 -6.53
CA ALA A 91 28.29 -12.10 -7.14
C ALA A 91 28.15 -11.45 -8.54
N PRO A 92 29.06 -10.55 -8.94
CA PRO A 92 28.94 -9.82 -10.19
C PRO A 92 29.07 -10.80 -11.37
N GLY A 93 27.95 -11.30 -11.91
CA GLY A 93 28.01 -12.25 -13.03
C GLY A 93 26.74 -13.03 -13.43
N SER A 94 25.61 -12.96 -12.73
CA SER A 94 24.45 -13.84 -13.02
C SER A 94 23.33 -13.20 -13.87
N GLY A 95 23.61 -12.11 -14.59
CA GLY A 95 22.70 -11.52 -15.57
C GLY A 95 22.64 -12.29 -16.89
N LYS A 96 22.25 -13.57 -16.89
CA LYS A 96 21.93 -14.30 -18.14
C LYS A 96 20.44 -14.20 -18.45
N LYS A 97 20.14 -13.36 -19.44
CA LYS A 97 18.89 -13.36 -20.22
C LYS A 97 18.54 -14.79 -20.64
N LYS A 98 17.33 -15.27 -20.35
CA LYS A 98 16.71 -16.36 -21.12
C LYS A 98 15.47 -15.81 -21.82
N ALA A 99 15.65 -15.50 -23.10
CA ALA A 99 14.56 -15.26 -24.03
C ALA A 99 13.79 -16.59 -24.23
N PRO A 100 12.45 -16.58 -24.30
CA PRO A 100 11.69 -17.77 -24.68
C PRO A 100 11.59 -17.84 -26.21
N THR A 101 12.22 -18.84 -26.80
CA THR A 101 11.96 -19.27 -28.18
C THR A 101 11.07 -20.51 -28.12
N SER A 102 9.95 -20.43 -28.82
CA SER A 102 8.95 -21.46 -29.05
C SER A 102 9.52 -22.74 -29.66
N THR A 103 8.93 -23.90 -29.35
CA THR A 103 8.58 -24.99 -30.30
C THR A 103 7.74 -26.09 -29.61
N SER A 104 6.50 -26.20 -30.09
CA SER A 104 5.51 -27.30 -30.19
C SER A 104 5.66 -28.68 -29.49
N THR A 105 4.54 -29.09 -28.88
CA THR A 105 3.74 -30.33 -29.12
C THR A 105 4.28 -31.71 -28.72
N THR A 106 3.67 -32.34 -27.71
CA THR A 106 2.75 -33.51 -27.84
C THR A 106 2.26 -33.99 -26.45
N THR A 107 0.95 -34.24 -26.38
CA THR A 107 0.20 -34.99 -25.35
C THR A 107 0.52 -36.49 -25.48
N PRO A 108 0.44 -37.32 -24.41
CA PRO A 108 -0.84 -37.91 -24.00
C PRO A 108 -1.06 -38.11 -22.47
N THR A 109 -2.30 -37.88 -22.05
CA THR A 109 -3.19 -38.69 -21.16
C THR A 109 -2.60 -40.02 -20.63
N PRO A 110 -2.74 -40.35 -19.32
CA PRO A 110 -3.97 -40.99 -18.83
C PRO A 110 -4.51 -40.57 -17.45
N THR A 111 -5.82 -40.72 -17.32
CA THR A 111 -6.68 -40.76 -16.12
C THR A 111 -6.92 -42.25 -15.76
N PRO A 112 -7.57 -42.66 -14.64
CA PRO A 112 -7.59 -42.25 -13.21
C PRO A 112 -7.07 -43.39 -12.28
N THR A 113 -6.97 -43.18 -10.96
CA THR A 113 -7.46 -44.13 -9.94
C THR A 113 -7.52 -43.48 -8.55
N GLU A 114 -8.70 -43.64 -7.97
CA GLU A 114 -9.24 -43.42 -6.63
C GLU A 114 -8.37 -43.95 -5.47
N THR A 115 -8.35 -43.23 -4.33
CA THR A 115 -8.74 -43.74 -2.99
C THR A 115 -8.45 -42.69 -1.90
N ALA A 116 -9.44 -42.53 -1.03
CA ALA A 116 -9.49 -41.68 0.15
C ALA A 116 -8.39 -41.97 1.19
N ILE A 117 -8.17 -41.01 2.09
CA ILE A 117 -8.22 -41.16 3.58
C ILE A 117 -7.59 -39.90 4.21
N ALA A 118 -8.40 -39.14 4.94
CA ALA A 118 -8.01 -38.26 6.04
C ALA A 118 -8.40 -38.96 7.35
N PRO A 119 -8.15 -38.44 8.57
CA PRO A 119 -7.18 -37.43 9.04
C PRO A 119 -6.37 -37.95 10.28
N ALA A 120 -5.35 -37.22 10.72
CA ALA A 120 -4.85 -37.37 12.11
C ALA A 120 -4.16 -36.09 12.60
N ALA A 121 -4.89 -35.32 13.43
CA ALA A 121 -4.31 -34.42 14.42
C ALA A 121 -3.74 -35.25 15.59
N PRO A 122 -2.78 -34.71 16.35
CA PRO A 122 -3.13 -34.43 17.75
C PRO A 122 -2.47 -33.18 18.35
N ALA A 123 -3.26 -32.48 19.17
CA ALA A 123 -2.81 -31.68 20.31
C ALA A 123 -2.85 -32.55 21.58
N PRO A 124 -2.03 -32.25 22.60
CA PRO A 124 -2.55 -31.95 23.96
C PRO A 124 -1.76 -30.78 24.62
N ALA A 125 -2.35 -29.79 25.32
CA ALA A 125 -2.88 -29.77 26.71
C ALA A 125 -1.90 -30.39 27.73
N ALA A 126 -1.56 -29.87 28.92
CA ALA A 126 -1.79 -28.67 29.72
C ALA A 126 -0.91 -28.80 31.01
N ALA A 127 -0.87 -27.77 31.88
CA ALA A 127 -0.35 -27.73 33.28
C ALA A 127 1.18 -27.56 33.50
N ALA A 128 1.71 -27.06 34.62
CA ALA A 128 1.43 -26.00 35.60
C ALA A 128 2.61 -26.02 36.62
N ALA A 129 2.88 -24.89 37.27
CA ALA A 129 3.59 -24.71 38.56
C ALA A 129 5.15 -24.75 38.66
N ALA A 130 5.69 -23.56 38.97
CA ALA A 130 6.66 -23.19 40.03
C ALA A 130 7.94 -24.00 40.28
N ALA A 131 9.11 -23.34 40.15
CA ALA A 131 10.06 -23.05 41.24
C ALA A 131 11.35 -22.42 40.69
N ALA A 132 11.80 -21.33 41.32
CA ALA A 132 13.17 -20.81 41.20
C ALA A 132 14.18 -21.77 41.87
N PRO A 133 15.48 -21.69 41.55
CA PRO A 133 16.32 -20.79 42.34
C PRO A 133 17.38 -20.03 41.53
N ALA A 134 17.91 -19.01 42.21
CA ALA A 134 18.92 -18.07 41.77
C ALA A 134 20.31 -18.68 41.52
N ALA A 135 21.03 -18.14 40.54
CA ALA A 135 22.47 -17.97 40.55
C ALA A 135 22.86 -16.86 39.55
N GLU A 136 23.46 -15.79 40.06
CA GLU A 136 23.94 -14.62 39.35
C GLU A 136 25.21 -14.94 38.56
N THR A 137 25.29 -14.54 37.28
CA THR A 137 26.55 -14.06 36.66
C THR A 137 26.27 -13.31 35.35
N THR A 138 26.99 -12.19 35.16
CA THR A 138 27.22 -11.42 33.92
C THR A 138 26.05 -10.67 33.27
N THR A 139 25.47 -9.71 33.99
CA THR A 139 24.86 -8.50 33.41
C THR A 139 25.93 -7.62 32.76
N ASP A 140 26.11 -7.75 31.45
CA ASP A 140 26.39 -6.62 30.54
C ASP A 140 26.36 -7.03 29.04
N ALA A 141 26.44 -8.33 28.72
CA ALA A 141 26.29 -8.82 27.34
C ALA A 141 24.83 -9.13 26.94
N ALA A 142 23.98 -9.53 27.91
CA ALA A 142 22.59 -9.89 27.66
C ALA A 142 21.69 -8.67 27.33
N ALA A 143 22.04 -7.49 27.84
CA ALA A 143 21.32 -6.25 27.52
C ALA A 143 21.57 -5.80 26.07
N ALA A 144 22.79 -6.00 25.54
CA ALA A 144 23.14 -5.76 24.14
C ALA A 144 22.47 -6.76 23.19
N ALA A 145 22.46 -8.05 23.54
CA ALA A 145 21.77 -9.08 22.74
C ALA A 145 20.24 -8.95 22.77
N ALA A 146 19.65 -8.54 23.91
CA ALA A 146 18.22 -8.27 24.02
C ALA A 146 17.81 -6.96 23.34
N THR A 147 18.67 -5.93 23.35
CA THR A 147 18.46 -4.70 22.56
C THR A 147 18.64 -4.95 21.06
N GLU A 148 19.59 -5.77 20.63
CA GLU A 148 19.72 -6.21 19.24
C GLU A 148 18.55 -7.10 18.79
N ALA A 149 18.08 -8.02 19.62
CA ALA A 149 16.91 -8.85 19.32
C ALA A 149 15.63 -8.00 19.24
N LYS A 150 15.45 -7.03 20.16
CA LYS A 150 14.35 -6.06 20.12
C LYS A 150 14.46 -5.12 18.91
N ALA A 151 15.67 -4.71 18.51
CA ALA A 151 15.90 -3.92 17.31
C ALA A 151 15.62 -4.72 16.03
N LYS A 152 16.04 -5.99 15.97
CA LYS A 152 15.72 -6.93 14.87
C LYS A 152 14.21 -7.20 14.77
N GLN A 153 13.53 -7.32 15.91
CA GLN A 153 12.09 -7.58 15.97
C GLN A 153 11.26 -6.31 15.69
N ALA A 154 11.69 -5.13 16.15
CA ALA A 154 11.10 -3.84 15.79
C ALA A 154 11.28 -3.54 14.30
N ALA A 155 12.45 -3.87 13.74
CA ALA A 155 12.76 -3.76 12.31
C ALA A 155 12.03 -4.78 11.41
N SER A 156 11.16 -5.62 11.98
CA SER A 156 10.30 -6.55 11.25
C SER A 156 8.85 -6.04 11.12
N ARG A 157 8.51 -4.90 11.73
CA ARG A 157 7.14 -4.37 11.78
C ARG A 157 7.11 -2.87 11.41
N SER A 158 5.97 -2.41 10.91
CA SER A 158 5.73 -0.99 10.71
C SER A 158 5.42 -0.30 12.05
N ALA A 159 5.89 0.93 12.23
CA ALA A 159 5.64 1.72 13.44
C ALA A 159 5.27 3.17 13.09
N TRP A 160 4.69 3.89 14.06
CA TRP A 160 4.23 5.29 13.92
C TRP A 160 4.91 6.26 14.90
N ASP A 161 5.71 5.73 15.82
CA ASP A 161 6.43 6.45 16.88
C ASP A 161 7.93 6.58 16.57
N GLY A 162 8.38 6.11 15.41
CA GLY A 162 9.79 6.05 15.04
C GLY A 162 10.54 4.83 15.60
N SER A 163 9.89 3.92 16.34
CA SER A 163 10.57 2.79 17.02
C SER A 163 11.13 1.73 16.06
N ALA A 164 10.61 1.63 14.85
CA ALA A 164 11.03 0.65 13.86
C ALA A 164 12.06 1.24 12.89
N ALA A 165 13.19 1.71 13.40
CA ALA A 165 14.27 2.27 12.60
C ALA A 165 14.84 1.25 11.59
N ALA A 166 15.49 1.75 10.53
CA ALA A 166 16.11 0.90 9.52
C ALA A 166 17.19 0.01 10.16
N PRO A 167 17.08 -1.32 10.09
CA PRO A 167 18.08 -2.23 10.67
C PRO A 167 19.39 -2.18 9.89
N PRO A 168 20.51 -2.55 10.51
CA PRO A 168 21.75 -2.73 9.76
C PRO A 168 21.59 -3.88 8.74
N PRO A 169 22.34 -3.83 7.61
CA PRO A 169 22.36 -4.93 6.64
C PRO A 169 22.86 -6.22 7.29
N VAL A 170 22.26 -7.34 6.90
CA VAL A 170 22.72 -8.68 7.29
C VAL A 170 23.89 -9.11 6.37
N GLU A 171 24.71 -10.06 6.80
CA GLU A 171 25.87 -10.55 6.03
C GLU A 171 25.48 -10.93 4.59
N GLY A 172 26.13 -10.29 3.61
CA GLY A 172 25.84 -10.48 2.18
C GLY A 172 24.72 -9.60 1.59
N GLU A 173 24.13 -8.70 2.39
CA GLU A 173 23.19 -7.69 1.91
C GLU A 173 23.87 -6.31 1.74
N ARG A 174 23.55 -5.61 0.66
CA ARG A 174 23.92 -4.20 0.46
C ARG A 174 22.68 -3.32 0.57
N VAL A 175 22.83 -2.19 1.26
CA VAL A 175 21.75 -1.18 1.37
C VAL A 175 21.91 -0.14 0.28
N VAL A 176 20.84 0.10 -0.47
CA VAL A 176 20.73 1.23 -1.39
C VAL A 176 19.74 2.22 -0.80
N THR A 177 20.24 3.41 -0.49
CA THR A 177 19.47 4.49 0.12
C THR A 177 18.97 5.48 -0.94
N ILE A 178 17.73 5.92 -0.79
CA ILE A 178 17.07 6.95 -1.59
C ILE A 178 16.58 8.04 -0.64
N ASP A 179 17.09 9.27 -0.80
CA ASP A 179 16.50 10.44 -0.15
C ASP A 179 15.23 10.83 -0.92
N MET A 180 14.15 11.07 -0.20
CA MET A 180 12.82 11.34 -0.73
C MET A 180 12.35 12.75 -0.38
N THR A 181 13.17 13.51 0.34
CA THR A 181 12.85 14.84 0.84
C THR A 181 12.65 15.80 -0.35
N HIS A 182 11.55 16.56 -0.34
CA HIS A 182 11.17 17.47 -1.43
C HIS A 182 10.94 16.81 -2.80
N MET A 183 10.89 15.49 -2.89
CA MET A 183 10.59 14.79 -4.13
C MET A 183 9.09 14.61 -4.35
N ARG A 184 8.68 14.48 -5.62
CA ARG A 184 7.33 14.02 -5.98
C ARG A 184 7.31 12.50 -6.01
N SER A 185 6.14 11.90 -5.76
CA SER A 185 5.96 10.44 -5.77
C SER A 185 6.39 9.77 -7.08
N GLU A 186 6.19 10.45 -8.21
CA GLU A 186 6.62 9.96 -9.54
C GLU A 186 8.15 9.93 -9.68
N ALA A 187 8.84 10.93 -9.13
CA ALA A 187 10.30 10.99 -9.17
C ALA A 187 10.93 9.92 -8.27
N ILE A 188 10.34 9.70 -7.08
CA ILE A 188 10.74 8.60 -6.17
C ILE A 188 10.60 7.25 -6.88
N LEU A 189 9.49 7.03 -7.58
CA LEU A 189 9.26 5.79 -8.32
C LEU A 189 10.29 5.62 -9.44
N ALA A 190 10.55 6.67 -10.22
CA ALA A 190 11.54 6.63 -11.29
C ALA A 190 12.94 6.29 -10.75
N GLU A 191 13.33 6.86 -9.61
CA GLU A 191 14.61 6.57 -8.97
C GLU A 191 14.67 5.15 -8.40
N LEU A 192 13.58 4.67 -7.80
CA LEU A 192 13.44 3.28 -7.36
C LEU A 192 13.62 2.32 -8.54
N VAL A 193 12.91 2.56 -9.64
CA VAL A 193 12.99 1.76 -10.86
C VAL A 193 14.39 1.81 -11.45
N ALA A 194 15.03 2.98 -11.49
CA ALA A 194 16.40 3.13 -12.00
C ALA A 194 17.44 2.38 -11.14
N LYS A 195 17.33 2.45 -9.81
CA LYS A 195 18.26 1.80 -8.87
C LYS A 195 18.05 0.29 -8.78
N THR A 196 16.80 -0.18 -8.91
CA THR A 196 16.46 -1.59 -8.76
C THR A 196 16.38 -2.35 -10.09
N GLY A 197 16.19 -1.66 -11.21
CA GLY A 197 15.93 -2.30 -12.51
C GLY A 197 14.56 -2.97 -12.60
N ALA A 198 13.58 -2.53 -11.79
CA ALA A 198 12.23 -3.08 -11.79
C ALA A 198 11.51 -2.83 -13.14
N VAL A 199 10.69 -3.79 -13.57
CA VAL A 199 9.94 -3.68 -14.82
C VAL A 199 8.51 -3.22 -14.51
N PRO A 200 7.99 -2.14 -15.13
CA PRO A 200 6.62 -1.69 -14.89
C PRO A 200 5.62 -2.75 -15.37
N ALA A 201 4.59 -3.00 -14.56
CA ALA A 201 3.54 -3.96 -14.89
C ALA A 201 2.60 -3.37 -15.95
N ARG A 202 2.54 -4.02 -17.12
CA ARG A 202 1.67 -3.61 -18.23
C ARG A 202 0.29 -4.29 -18.12
N PRO A 203 -0.81 -3.57 -18.35
CA PRO A 203 -2.12 -4.18 -18.54
C PRO A 203 -2.16 -5.16 -19.72
N GLY A 204 -3.02 -6.18 -19.62
CA GLY A 204 -3.44 -6.97 -20.77
C GLY A 204 -4.62 -6.32 -21.50
N PRO A 205 -4.96 -6.77 -22.72
CA PRO A 205 -6.01 -6.17 -23.54
C PRO A 205 -7.41 -6.24 -22.89
N GLU A 206 -7.74 -7.36 -22.24
CA GLU A 206 -9.03 -7.51 -21.53
C GLU A 206 -9.16 -6.55 -20.33
N ASP A 207 -8.05 -6.34 -19.61
CA ASP A 207 -8.01 -5.42 -18.46
C ASP A 207 -8.13 -3.95 -18.91
N ASP A 208 -7.61 -3.62 -20.10
CA ASP A 208 -7.72 -2.29 -20.70
C ASP A 208 -9.18 -1.97 -21.09
N ASP A 209 -9.89 -2.94 -21.67
CA ASP A 209 -11.31 -2.80 -22.02
C ASP A 209 -12.16 -2.57 -20.76
N GLU A 210 -11.96 -3.39 -19.71
CA GLU A 210 -12.66 -3.20 -18.43
C GLU A 210 -12.34 -1.83 -17.79
N MET A 211 -11.10 -1.36 -17.90
CA MET A 211 -10.70 -0.04 -17.39
C MET A 211 -11.39 1.09 -18.17
N ALA A 212 -11.51 0.95 -19.49
CA ALA A 212 -12.21 1.89 -20.36
C ALA A 212 -13.71 1.96 -20.02
N GLU A 213 -14.36 0.81 -19.77
CA GLU A 213 -15.76 0.77 -19.32
C GLU A 213 -15.94 1.49 -17.97
N LEU A 214 -15.07 1.22 -16.99
CA LEU A 214 -15.13 1.88 -15.69
C LEU A 214 -14.89 3.40 -15.79
N ALA A 215 -14.02 3.83 -16.72
CA ALA A 215 -13.79 5.25 -16.99
C ALA A 215 -15.02 5.91 -17.64
N ALA A 216 -15.68 5.24 -18.59
CA ALA A 216 -16.93 5.71 -19.20
C ALA A 216 -18.03 5.89 -18.15
N VAL A 217 -18.20 4.93 -17.23
CA VAL A 217 -19.16 5.03 -16.13
C VAL A 217 -18.84 6.20 -15.20
N LYS A 218 -17.56 6.46 -14.89
CA LYS A 218 -17.15 7.63 -14.08
C LYS A 218 -17.45 8.95 -14.80
N ARG A 219 -17.18 9.01 -16.11
CA ARG A 219 -17.46 10.18 -16.94
C ARG A 219 -18.96 10.50 -16.94
N GLN A 220 -19.80 9.49 -17.14
CA GLN A 220 -21.24 9.64 -17.05
C GLN A 220 -21.67 10.11 -15.65
N GLY A 221 -21.16 9.47 -14.59
CA GLY A 221 -21.48 9.86 -13.22
C GLY A 221 -21.04 11.30 -12.86
N ALA A 222 -20.00 11.84 -13.50
CA ALA A 222 -19.58 13.23 -13.33
C ALA A 222 -20.58 14.20 -14.01
N ALA A 223 -21.03 13.87 -15.23
CA ALA A 223 -22.06 14.64 -15.92
C ALA A 223 -23.40 14.62 -15.15
N ASP A 224 -23.81 13.45 -14.67
CA ASP A 224 -25.02 13.30 -13.85
C ASP A 224 -24.92 14.12 -12.55
N ARG A 225 -23.74 14.12 -11.91
CA ARG A 225 -23.50 14.91 -10.70
C ARG A 225 -23.64 16.41 -10.97
N GLU A 226 -23.12 16.90 -12.09
CA GLU A 226 -23.24 18.31 -12.49
C GLU A 226 -24.71 18.70 -12.74
N GLN A 227 -25.47 17.86 -13.45
CA GLN A 227 -26.89 18.09 -13.71
C GLN A 227 -27.70 18.14 -12.40
N VAL A 228 -27.47 17.18 -11.50
CA VAL A 228 -28.15 17.13 -10.20
C VAL A 228 -27.75 18.32 -9.33
N GLU A 229 -26.47 18.72 -9.33
CA GLU A 229 -26.00 19.90 -8.60
C GLU A 229 -26.69 21.18 -9.10
N ALA A 230 -26.81 21.36 -10.41
CA ALA A 230 -27.51 22.49 -11.00
C ALA A 230 -29.00 22.52 -10.60
N PHE A 231 -29.67 21.37 -10.64
CA PHE A 231 -31.07 21.25 -10.24
C PHE A 231 -31.27 21.55 -8.75
N VAL A 232 -30.44 20.97 -7.87
CA VAL A 232 -30.49 21.20 -6.42
C VAL A 232 -30.18 22.67 -6.11
N ARG A 233 -29.23 23.28 -6.82
CA ARG A 233 -28.89 24.71 -6.67
C ARG A 233 -30.07 25.60 -7.06
N LYS A 234 -30.78 25.28 -8.15
CA LYS A 234 -31.98 26.01 -8.58
C LYS A 234 -33.10 25.92 -7.54
N GLN A 235 -33.43 24.71 -7.09
CA GLN A 235 -34.43 24.52 -6.04
C GLN A 235 -34.08 25.25 -4.74
N LYS A 236 -32.81 25.18 -4.32
CA LYS A 236 -32.34 25.89 -3.12
C LYS A 236 -32.49 27.41 -3.26
N ARG A 237 -32.22 27.96 -4.46
CA ARG A 237 -32.39 29.39 -4.75
C ARG A 237 -33.86 29.81 -4.75
N GLU A 238 -34.72 29.05 -5.41
CA GLU A 238 -36.16 29.32 -5.44
C GLU A 238 -36.78 29.24 -4.05
N LYS A 239 -36.44 28.20 -3.28
CA LYS A 239 -36.89 28.05 -1.88
C LYS A 239 -36.43 29.24 -1.03
N ALA A 240 -35.17 29.66 -1.15
CA ALA A 240 -34.66 30.82 -0.40
C ALA A 240 -35.35 32.14 -0.79
N LEU A 241 -35.68 32.32 -2.07
CA LEU A 241 -36.42 33.50 -2.54
C LEU A 241 -37.85 33.52 -1.97
N LEU A 242 -38.55 32.39 -2.03
CA LEU A 242 -39.91 32.27 -1.47
C LEU A 242 -39.91 32.48 0.04
N GLU A 243 -38.90 31.95 0.75
CA GLU A 243 -38.77 32.16 2.19
C GLU A 243 -38.51 33.63 2.53
N ARG A 244 -37.67 34.31 1.76
CA ARG A 244 -37.44 35.75 1.93
C ARG A 244 -38.73 36.55 1.69
N ALA A 245 -39.45 36.26 0.61
CA ALA A 245 -40.71 36.94 0.30
C ALA A 245 -41.78 36.71 1.38
N ARG A 246 -41.87 35.49 1.93
CA ARG A 246 -42.76 35.19 3.07
C ARG A 246 -42.38 36.01 4.30
N LYS A 247 -41.09 36.06 4.65
CA LYS A 247 -40.59 36.86 5.78
C LYS A 247 -40.89 38.35 5.62
N GLU A 248 -40.71 38.90 4.41
CA GLU A 248 -41.01 40.30 4.11
C GLU A 248 -42.52 40.58 4.18
N ALA A 249 -43.37 39.67 3.67
CA ALA A 249 -44.82 39.80 3.77
C ALA A 249 -45.32 39.71 5.21
N ASP A 250 -44.79 38.78 6.01
CA ASP A 250 -45.12 38.65 7.43
C ASP A 250 -44.69 39.90 8.20
N ALA A 251 -43.53 40.50 7.87
CA ALA A 251 -43.08 41.75 8.46
C ALA A 251 -43.98 42.94 8.09
N ILE A 252 -44.40 43.06 6.83
CA ILE A 252 -45.35 44.09 6.39
C ILE A 252 -46.71 43.91 7.09
N LYS A 253 -47.19 42.67 7.20
CA LYS A 253 -48.45 42.38 7.89
C LYS A 253 -48.38 42.74 9.38
N ALA A 254 -47.26 42.45 10.04
CA ALA A 254 -47.04 42.84 11.43
C ALA A 254 -46.96 44.38 11.58
N ALA A 255 -46.27 45.07 10.67
CA ALA A 255 -46.18 46.53 10.69
C ALA A 255 -47.51 47.24 10.44
N ASN A 256 -48.39 46.67 9.61
CA ASN A 256 -49.73 47.21 9.35
C ASN A 256 -50.76 46.86 10.44
N ALA A 257 -50.45 45.94 11.35
CA ALA A 257 -51.32 45.54 12.47
C ALA A 257 -51.01 46.29 13.78
N MET A 258 -49.96 47.11 13.80
CA MET A 258 -49.65 48.10 14.83
C MET A 258 -50.17 49.47 14.43
#